data_AF-A0A0P7UDR6-F1
#
_entry.id   AF-A0A0P7UDR6-F1
#
_cell.length_a   1.000
_cell.length_b   1.000
_cell.length_c   1.000
_cell.angle_alpha   90.00
_cell.angle_beta   90.00
_cell.angle_gamma   90.00
#
_symmetry.space_group_name_H-M   'P 1'
#
loop_
_entity.id
_entity.type
_entity.pdbx_description
1 polymer ?
#
loop_
_entity_poly.entity_id
_entity_poly.type
_entity_poly.pdbx_seq_one_letter_code
_entity_poly.pdbx_strand_id
1 'polypeptide(L)'
;MESRKWETLYSKSIVQTLVQLTNKVEDILKRSFNGLLKETRKEQVYSYIIAGGDKCVKEKSMSYTLEYPVVSRDVMDRIRMYEQVHKITYSQSEMIASLVQQAGDSLRKEGHVYYVGWSTLGIMGIIDASECIPTFGAELDTVIFLFTQDDGLCEIETLANRTKQRTSNLHAISHDLLGSEDLTMLRSAFASVLNITWTTENYAHKKVMQELSTKWILNALSTGGHILKGKIFRNYMMDLKVTNSKLFKRAVNILQ
;
A
#
# COMPACT_ATOMS: atom_id res chain seq x y z
N MET A 1 -26.85 35.09 17.63
CA MET A 1 -26.17 34.34 18.71
C MET A 1 -26.52 32.86 18.57
N GLU A 2 -25.82 32.10 17.71
CA GLU A 2 -25.90 30.62 17.73
C GLU A 2 -24.83 29.95 16.84
N SER A 3 -23.62 30.52 16.76
CA SER A 3 -22.57 30.07 15.81
C SER A 3 -21.36 29.38 16.47
N ARG A 4 -21.51 28.72 17.63
CA ARG A 4 -20.37 28.09 18.35
C ARG A 4 -20.72 26.78 19.07
N LYS A 5 -21.22 25.77 18.35
CA LYS A 5 -21.45 24.42 18.92
C LYS A 5 -20.62 23.29 18.29
N TRP A 6 -19.86 23.54 17.22
CA TRP A 6 -19.13 22.49 16.49
C TRP A 6 -17.63 22.41 16.83
N GLU A 7 -17.03 23.44 17.41
CA GLU A 7 -15.62 23.45 17.86
C GLU A 7 -15.32 22.45 19.00
N THR A 8 -16.36 21.82 19.56
CA THR A 8 -16.26 20.91 20.72
C THR A 8 -16.28 19.43 20.36
N LEU A 9 -16.44 19.03 19.08
CA LEU A 9 -16.57 17.60 18.74
C LEU A 9 -15.24 16.85 18.64
N TYR A 10 -14.13 17.50 18.34
CA TYR A 10 -12.80 16.90 18.45
C TYR A 10 -11.81 17.90 19.05
N SER A 11 -11.41 17.63 20.29
CA SER A 11 -10.35 18.37 20.98
C SER A 11 -9.08 18.44 20.12
N LYS A 12 -8.40 19.60 20.07
CA LYS A 12 -7.03 19.73 19.51
C LYS A 12 -6.08 18.66 20.06
N SER A 13 -6.33 18.15 21.27
CA SER A 13 -5.59 17.04 21.86
C SER A 13 -5.77 15.74 21.08
N ILE A 14 -6.96 15.42 20.55
CA ILE A 14 -7.22 14.18 19.81
C ILE A 14 -6.42 14.17 18.50
N VAL A 15 -6.39 15.30 17.78
CA VAL A 15 -5.59 15.43 16.55
C VAL A 15 -4.09 15.30 16.86
N GLN A 16 -3.59 15.95 17.91
CA GLN A 16 -2.20 15.80 18.35
C GLN A 16 -1.87 14.38 18.81
N THR A 17 -2.78 13.72 19.51
CA THR A 17 -2.63 12.32 19.94
C THR A 17 -2.60 11.37 18.75
N LEU A 18 -3.42 11.60 17.72
CA LEU A 18 -3.39 10.82 16.48
C LEU A 18 -2.05 11.00 15.76
N VAL A 19 -1.55 12.23 15.62
CA VAL A 19 -0.23 12.51 15.03
C VAL A 19 0.91 11.83 15.82
N GLN A 20 0.86 11.91 17.16
CA GLN A 20 1.85 11.24 18.03
C GLN A 20 1.76 9.71 17.93
N LEU A 21 0.56 9.15 17.83
CA LEU A 21 0.34 7.72 17.59
C LEU A 21 0.92 7.31 16.23
N THR A 22 0.70 8.10 15.18
CA THR A 22 1.28 7.86 13.85
C THR A 22 2.79 7.82 13.93
N ASN A 23 3.43 8.82 14.53
CA ASN A 23 4.90 8.87 14.68
C ASN A 23 5.44 7.70 15.52
N LYS A 24 4.71 7.30 16.57
CA LYS A 24 5.11 6.17 17.43
C LYS A 24 4.97 4.82 16.71
N VAL A 25 3.91 4.65 15.92
CA VAL A 25 3.73 3.48 15.03
C VAL A 25 4.85 3.45 14.01
N GLU A 26 5.19 4.59 13.42
CA GLU A 26 6.30 4.74 12.47
C GLU A 26 7.64 4.26 13.05
N ASP A 27 7.99 4.67 14.27
CA ASP A 27 9.22 4.26 14.94
C ASP A 27 9.24 2.77 15.32
N ILE A 28 8.09 2.21 15.71
CA ILE A 28 7.96 0.77 15.99
C ILE A 28 8.17 -0.04 14.70
N LEU A 29 7.60 0.42 13.59
CA LEU A 29 7.73 -0.24 12.29
C LEU A 29 9.18 -0.23 11.79
N LYS A 30 9.92 0.88 11.93
CA LYS A 30 11.35 0.96 11.57
C LYS A 30 12.23 0.01 12.36
N ARG A 31 11.98 -0.13 13.67
CA ARG A 31 12.75 -1.05 14.54
C ARG A 31 12.43 -2.50 14.19
N SER A 32 11.16 -2.81 13.96
CA SER A 32 10.71 -4.13 13.52
C SER A 32 11.34 -4.51 12.18
N PHE A 33 11.41 -3.57 11.22
CA PHE A 33 12.03 -3.77 9.92
C PHE A 33 13.52 -4.15 10.00
N ASN A 34 14.33 -3.36 10.71
CA ASN A 34 15.76 -3.64 10.88
C ASN A 34 16.04 -4.92 11.68
N GLY A 35 15.12 -5.31 12.57
CA GLY A 35 15.16 -6.59 13.28
C GLY A 35 14.82 -7.77 12.36
N LEU A 36 13.74 -7.65 11.59
CA LEU A 36 13.26 -8.71 10.69
C LEU A 36 14.30 -9.07 9.62
N LEU A 37 15.00 -8.08 9.05
CA LEU A 37 16.11 -8.32 8.11
C LEU A 37 17.30 -9.07 8.73
N LYS A 38 17.53 -8.90 10.04
CA LYS A 38 18.60 -9.60 10.76
C LYS A 38 18.20 -11.03 11.17
N GLU A 39 16.93 -11.24 11.49
CA GLU A 39 16.42 -12.52 12.00
C GLU A 39 16.04 -13.53 10.90
N THR A 40 15.65 -13.06 9.72
CA THR A 40 15.21 -13.91 8.61
C THR A 40 16.36 -14.67 7.92
N ARG A 41 17.07 -15.54 8.63
CA ARG A 41 18.05 -16.53 8.11
C ARG A 41 17.42 -17.57 7.14
N LYS A 42 16.43 -17.19 6.34
CA LYS A 42 15.72 -18.05 5.38
C LYS A 42 16.40 -17.95 4.00
N GLU A 43 16.63 -19.11 3.39
CA GLU A 43 17.49 -19.27 2.20
C GLU A 43 16.84 -18.83 0.88
N GLN A 44 15.54 -18.56 0.82
CA GLN A 44 14.86 -18.17 -0.42
C GLN A 44 13.74 -17.15 -0.20
N VAL A 45 13.81 -16.05 -0.95
CA VAL A 45 12.78 -15.02 -1.02
C VAL A 45 12.29 -14.92 -2.45
N TYR A 46 10.99 -15.01 -2.69
CA TYR A 46 10.48 -15.24 -4.05
C TYR A 46 9.76 -14.09 -4.73
N SER A 47 9.42 -12.98 -4.04
CA SER A 47 9.05 -11.70 -4.69
C SER A 47 9.09 -10.51 -3.72
N TYR A 48 9.59 -9.36 -4.17
CA TYR A 48 9.45 -8.07 -3.50
C TYR A 48 8.74 -7.08 -4.43
N ILE A 49 7.80 -6.32 -3.88
CA ILE A 49 7.06 -5.25 -4.53
C ILE A 49 7.29 -3.99 -3.71
N ILE A 50 8.05 -3.06 -4.26
CA ILE A 50 8.34 -1.76 -3.65
C ILE A 50 7.24 -0.80 -4.07
N ALA A 51 6.30 -0.54 -3.18
CA ALA A 51 5.35 0.56 -3.30
C ALA A 51 6.09 1.87 -3.04
N GLY A 52 6.67 2.42 -4.10
CA GLY A 52 7.42 3.66 -4.10
C GLY A 52 6.52 4.87 -3.90
N GLY A 53 7.00 5.78 -3.05
CA GLY A 53 6.44 7.10 -2.81
C GLY A 53 7.11 8.23 -3.58
N ASP A 54 6.62 9.42 -3.26
CA ASP A 54 6.87 10.68 -3.94
C ASP A 54 8.20 11.28 -3.42
N LYS A 55 9.11 11.67 -4.31
CA LYS A 55 10.25 12.55 -3.96
C LYS A 55 9.83 13.98 -3.61
N CYS A 56 8.55 14.33 -3.78
CA CYS A 56 8.07 15.68 -3.45
C CYS A 56 7.90 15.94 -1.95
N VAL A 57 8.40 15.11 -1.03
CA VAL A 57 8.23 15.36 0.41
C VAL A 57 9.46 16.05 1.01
N LYS A 58 9.88 17.14 0.37
CA LYS A 58 10.54 18.26 1.04
C LYS A 58 9.73 19.53 0.87
N GLU A 59 8.53 19.58 1.43
CA GLU A 59 7.89 20.87 1.71
C GLU A 59 7.02 20.82 2.96
N LYS A 60 7.11 21.91 3.73
CA LYS A 60 6.62 22.07 5.11
C LYS A 60 5.22 21.51 5.32
N SER A 61 5.01 20.91 6.49
CA SER A 61 3.70 20.56 7.04
C SER A 61 2.72 21.74 6.92
N MET A 62 1.95 21.77 5.83
CA MET A 62 0.86 22.72 5.65
C MET A 62 -0.25 22.27 6.59
N SER A 63 -0.53 23.06 7.63
CA SER A 63 -1.65 22.81 8.53
C SER A 63 -2.94 22.96 7.74
N TYR A 64 -3.63 21.85 7.46
CA TYR A 64 -4.96 21.90 6.87
C TYR A 64 -5.95 22.39 7.92
N THR A 65 -6.32 23.66 7.84
CA THR A 65 -7.54 24.14 8.49
C THR A 65 -8.69 23.89 7.52
N LEU A 66 -9.47 22.83 7.77
CA LEU A 66 -10.78 22.64 7.11
C LEU A 66 -11.75 23.68 7.67
N GLU A 67 -11.60 24.93 7.21
CA GLU A 67 -12.37 26.08 7.71
C GLU A 67 -13.67 26.35 6.92
N TYR A 68 -13.99 25.51 5.93
CA TYR A 68 -15.14 25.72 5.05
C TYR A 68 -16.11 24.54 5.06
N PRO A 69 -17.44 24.80 5.02
CA PRO A 69 -18.44 23.74 4.93
C PRO A 69 -18.26 22.97 3.62
N VAL A 70 -18.37 21.64 3.68
CA VAL A 70 -18.37 20.78 2.49
C VAL A 70 -19.55 21.19 1.59
N VAL A 71 -19.26 21.72 0.41
CA VAL A 71 -20.29 22.09 -0.57
C VAL A 71 -20.48 20.99 -1.62
N SER A 72 -21.62 20.98 -2.32
CA SER A 72 -21.91 19.98 -3.36
C SER A 72 -20.85 19.93 -4.46
N ARG A 73 -20.18 21.06 -4.74
CA ARG A 73 -19.04 21.11 -5.67
C ARG A 73 -17.87 20.24 -5.19
N ASP A 74 -17.53 20.29 -3.91
CA ASP A 74 -16.44 19.49 -3.33
C ASP A 74 -16.72 17.98 -3.41
N VAL A 75 -17.98 17.58 -3.25
CA VAL A 75 -18.39 16.17 -3.40
C VAL A 75 -18.21 15.71 -4.85
N MET A 76 -18.65 16.52 -5.82
CA MET A 76 -18.50 16.19 -7.24
C MET A 76 -17.03 16.15 -7.65
N ASP A 77 -16.20 17.05 -7.12
CA ASP A 77 -14.76 17.06 -7.38
C ASP A 77 -14.08 15.80 -6.82
N ARG A 78 -14.50 15.33 -5.64
CA ARG A 78 -14.02 14.04 -5.08
C ARG A 78 -14.46 12.84 -5.92
N ILE A 79 -15.69 12.82 -6.43
CA ILE A 79 -16.17 11.75 -7.31
C ILE A 79 -15.38 11.74 -8.63
N ARG A 80 -15.15 12.92 -9.23
CA ARG A 80 -14.34 13.04 -10.44
C ARG A 80 -12.91 12.59 -10.21
N MET A 81 -12.32 12.97 -9.08
CA MET A 81 -11.00 12.52 -8.67
C MET A 81 -10.96 10.99 -8.56
N TYR A 82 -11.94 10.37 -7.90
CA TYR A 82 -12.05 8.92 -7.79
C TYR A 82 -12.13 8.23 -9.17
N GLU A 83 -12.96 8.76 -10.08
CA GLU A 83 -13.09 8.26 -11.45
C GLU A 83 -11.78 8.39 -12.24
N GLN A 84 -11.06 9.50 -12.07
CA GLN A 84 -9.76 9.73 -12.68
C GLN A 84 -8.72 8.74 -12.18
N VAL A 85 -8.62 8.53 -10.86
CA VAL A 85 -7.73 7.51 -10.28
C VAL A 85 -8.06 6.16 -10.87
N HIS A 86 -9.33 5.78 -10.94
CA HIS A 86 -9.74 4.49 -11.50
C HIS A 86 -9.26 4.32 -12.94
N LYS A 87 -9.54 5.31 -13.80
CA LYS A 87 -9.13 5.26 -15.21
C LYS A 87 -7.61 5.19 -15.36
N ILE A 88 -6.86 6.02 -14.62
CA ILE A 88 -5.40 6.10 -14.71
C ILE A 88 -4.73 4.83 -14.16
N THR A 89 -5.16 4.34 -12.99
CA THR A 89 -4.60 3.14 -12.37
C THR A 89 -4.83 1.92 -13.26
N TYR A 90 -6.07 1.71 -13.72
CA TYR A 90 -6.41 0.52 -14.51
C TYR A 90 -6.04 0.62 -16.00
N SER A 91 -5.56 1.78 -16.47
CA SER A 91 -4.87 1.84 -17.76
C SER A 91 -3.57 1.03 -17.77
N GLN A 92 -3.02 0.72 -16.58
CA GLN A 92 -1.83 -0.13 -16.39
C GLN A 92 -2.20 -1.61 -16.16
N SER A 93 -3.41 -2.04 -16.53
CA SER A 93 -3.94 -3.38 -16.21
C SER A 93 -3.05 -4.55 -16.66
N GLU A 94 -2.40 -4.46 -17.82
CA GLU A 94 -1.45 -5.49 -18.28
C GLU A 94 -0.25 -5.65 -17.34
N MET A 95 0.32 -4.53 -16.89
CA MET A 95 1.43 -4.52 -15.95
C MET A 95 0.99 -5.03 -14.58
N ILE A 96 -0.20 -4.64 -14.10
CA ILE A 96 -0.80 -5.16 -12.87
C ILE A 96 -0.99 -6.68 -12.98
N ALA A 97 -1.52 -7.19 -14.09
CA ALA A 97 -1.71 -8.62 -14.31
C ALA A 97 -0.38 -9.39 -14.29
N SER A 98 0.68 -8.85 -14.88
CA SER A 98 2.03 -9.43 -14.80
C SER A 98 2.54 -9.51 -13.36
N LEU A 99 2.33 -8.46 -12.56
CA LEU A 99 2.71 -8.46 -11.14
C LEU A 99 1.86 -9.45 -10.33
N VAL A 100 0.55 -9.58 -10.63
CA VAL A 100 -0.33 -10.58 -10.02
C VAL A 100 0.18 -12.00 -10.29
N GLN A 101 0.59 -12.27 -11.53
CA GLN A 101 1.15 -13.57 -11.90
C GLN A 101 2.42 -13.86 -11.10
N GLN A 102 3.32 -12.89 -10.96
CA GLN A 102 4.56 -13.05 -10.20
C GLN A 102 4.31 -13.27 -8.70
N ALA A 103 3.37 -12.52 -8.12
CA ALA A 103 2.94 -12.74 -6.74
C ALA A 103 2.35 -14.16 -6.57
N GLY A 104 1.48 -14.59 -7.48
CA GLY A 104 0.92 -15.94 -7.48
C GLY A 104 1.97 -17.04 -7.62
N ASP A 105 2.96 -16.85 -8.48
CA ASP A 105 4.06 -17.79 -8.69
C ASP A 105 4.93 -17.94 -7.44
N SER A 106 5.20 -16.84 -6.74
CA SER A 106 5.88 -16.84 -5.44
C SER A 106 5.07 -17.62 -4.41
N LEU A 107 3.79 -17.28 -4.28
CA LEU A 107 2.88 -17.85 -3.29
C LEU A 107 2.62 -19.36 -3.49
N ARG A 108 2.55 -19.83 -4.75
CA ARG A 108 2.40 -21.27 -5.08
C ARG A 108 3.64 -22.10 -4.72
N LYS A 109 4.81 -21.47 -4.64
CA LYS A 109 6.07 -22.12 -4.23
C LYS A 109 6.28 -22.03 -2.72
N GLU A 110 5.23 -21.72 -1.96
CA GLU A 110 5.29 -21.41 -0.52
C GLU A 110 6.29 -20.29 -0.20
N GLY A 111 6.52 -19.40 -1.17
CA GLY A 111 7.30 -18.20 -1.02
C GLY A 111 6.51 -17.07 -0.39
N HIS A 112 7.15 -15.91 -0.37
CA HIS A 112 6.65 -14.71 0.29
C HIS A 112 6.52 -13.57 -0.71
N VAL A 113 5.61 -12.64 -0.44
CA VAL A 113 5.49 -11.36 -1.14
C VAL A 113 5.83 -10.26 -0.16
N TYR A 114 6.86 -9.48 -0.45
CA TYR A 114 7.28 -8.39 0.42
C TYR A 114 6.83 -7.06 -0.15
N TYR A 115 6.12 -6.26 0.63
CA TYR A 115 5.86 -4.86 0.32
C TYR A 115 6.92 -3.98 0.94
N VAL A 116 7.47 -3.03 0.18
CA VAL A 116 8.35 -1.99 0.72
C VAL A 116 7.77 -0.64 0.39
N GLY A 117 7.56 0.22 1.36
CA GLY A 117 7.07 1.58 1.08
C GLY A 117 7.35 2.53 2.22
N TRP A 118 7.26 3.82 1.92
CA TRP A 118 7.47 4.89 2.89
C TRP A 118 6.21 5.73 3.06
N SER A 119 6.16 6.48 4.16
CA SER A 119 5.06 7.39 4.46
C SER A 119 3.69 6.68 4.35
N THR A 120 2.66 7.36 3.85
CA THR A 120 1.31 6.81 3.78
C THR A 120 1.13 5.68 2.76
N LEU A 121 1.97 5.59 1.73
CA LEU A 121 1.94 4.47 0.77
C LEU A 121 2.46 3.18 1.42
N GLY A 122 3.46 3.30 2.28
CA GLY A 122 3.88 2.22 3.15
C GLY A 122 2.74 1.71 4.05
N ILE A 123 1.96 2.63 4.62
CA ILE A 123 0.79 2.26 5.42
C ILE A 123 -0.25 1.49 4.58
N MET A 124 -0.44 1.83 3.30
CA MET A 124 -1.32 1.05 2.41
C MET A 124 -0.85 -0.41 2.26
N GLY A 125 0.48 -0.62 2.20
CA GLY A 125 1.11 -1.94 2.26
C GLY A 125 0.78 -2.72 3.52
N ILE A 126 0.88 -2.08 4.69
CA ILE A 126 0.54 -2.70 5.98
C ILE A 126 -0.93 -3.13 6.01
N ILE A 127 -1.82 -2.23 5.58
CA ILE A 127 -3.27 -2.49 5.59
C ILE A 127 -3.57 -3.72 4.72
N ASP A 128 -3.08 -3.77 3.49
CA ASP A 128 -3.30 -4.93 2.60
C ASP A 128 -2.72 -6.24 3.16
N ALA A 129 -1.47 -6.22 3.66
CA ALA A 129 -0.85 -7.40 4.25
C ALA A 129 -1.64 -7.92 5.47
N SER A 130 -2.11 -7.01 6.34
CA SER A 130 -2.90 -7.37 7.51
C SER A 130 -4.25 -8.01 7.16
N GLU A 131 -4.82 -7.65 6.03
CA GLU A 131 -6.08 -8.20 5.52
C GLU A 131 -5.90 -9.62 4.95
N CYS A 132 -4.69 -10.01 4.55
CA CYS A 132 -4.42 -11.34 3.98
C CYS A 132 -4.63 -12.48 5.01
N ILE A 133 -4.31 -12.23 6.28
CA ILE A 133 -4.38 -13.25 7.35
C ILE A 133 -5.82 -13.71 7.60
N PRO A 134 -6.80 -12.83 7.90
CA PRO A 134 -8.17 -13.25 8.12
C PRO A 134 -8.89 -13.67 6.83
N THR A 135 -8.45 -13.16 5.67
CA THR A 135 -9.15 -13.36 4.39
C THR A 135 -8.74 -14.64 3.69
N PHE A 136 -7.43 -14.92 3.62
CA PHE A 136 -6.85 -16.03 2.85
C PHE A 136 -6.20 -17.10 3.73
N GLY A 137 -6.32 -16.95 5.06
CA GLY A 137 -5.69 -17.85 6.02
C GLY A 137 -4.16 -17.74 6.04
N ALA A 138 -3.59 -16.68 5.46
CA ALA A 138 -2.16 -16.49 5.31
C ALA A 138 -1.40 -16.53 6.65
N GLU A 139 -0.14 -16.95 6.61
CA GLU A 139 0.78 -16.83 7.74
C GLU A 139 1.31 -15.39 7.84
N LEU A 140 1.76 -15.00 9.04
CA LEU A 140 2.26 -13.64 9.30
C LEU A 140 3.44 -13.25 8.40
N ASP A 141 4.19 -14.23 7.90
CA ASP A 141 5.35 -14.02 7.04
C ASP A 141 5.03 -14.17 5.55
N THR A 142 3.80 -14.56 5.15
CA THR A 142 3.44 -14.74 3.73
C THR A 142 3.43 -13.43 2.95
N VAL A 143 2.92 -12.37 3.56
CA VAL A 143 2.97 -11.00 3.02
C VAL A 143 3.59 -10.08 4.06
N ILE A 144 4.83 -9.64 3.81
CA ILE A 144 5.62 -8.89 4.80
C ILE A 144 5.81 -7.45 4.34
N PHE A 145 5.73 -6.52 5.29
CA PHE A 145 5.92 -5.10 5.02
C PHE A 145 7.28 -4.58 5.52
N LEU A 146 7.92 -3.73 4.72
CA LEU A 146 9.16 -3.01 5.02
C LEU A 146 8.91 -1.50 4.91
N PHE A 147 9.05 -0.79 6.04
CA PHE A 147 8.81 0.66 6.14
C PHE A 147 10.13 1.45 6.15
N THR A 148 10.23 2.55 5.40
CA THR A 148 11.28 3.57 5.60
C THR A 148 10.64 4.93 5.90
N GLN A 149 11.33 5.75 6.72
CA GLN A 149 10.89 7.12 7.04
C GLN A 149 11.21 8.10 5.93
N ASP A 150 12.35 7.90 5.27
CA ASP A 150 12.91 8.79 4.29
C ASP A 150 12.57 8.29 2.87
N ASP A 151 12.22 9.23 1.99
CA ASP A 151 12.04 9.01 0.55
C ASP A 151 13.39 9.01 -0.20
N GLY A 152 14.50 9.09 0.55
CA GLY A 152 15.86 8.95 0.08
C GLY A 152 16.02 7.71 -0.81
N LEU A 153 16.06 7.94 -2.13
CA LEU A 153 16.30 6.91 -3.14
C LEU A 153 17.51 6.02 -2.82
N CYS A 154 18.52 6.56 -2.13
CA CYS A 154 19.71 5.80 -1.74
C CYS A 154 19.41 4.67 -0.73
N GLU A 155 18.48 4.86 0.20
CA GLU A 155 18.09 3.81 1.15
C GLU A 155 17.27 2.72 0.44
N ILE A 156 16.35 3.13 -0.44
CA ILE A 156 15.56 2.24 -1.29
C ILE A 156 16.47 1.45 -2.22
N GLU A 157 17.46 2.10 -2.83
CA GLU A 157 18.46 1.46 -3.68
C GLU A 157 19.33 0.49 -2.87
N THR A 158 19.77 0.86 -1.68
CA THR A 158 20.56 -0.03 -0.81
C THR A 158 19.74 -1.27 -0.44
N LEU A 159 18.46 -1.10 -0.13
CA LEU A 159 17.56 -2.19 0.18
C LEU A 159 17.28 -3.04 -1.06
N ALA A 160 16.99 -2.43 -2.21
CA ALA A 160 16.80 -3.11 -3.49
C ALA A 160 18.03 -3.94 -3.85
N ASN A 161 19.24 -3.38 -3.73
CA ASN A 161 20.50 -4.07 -4.03
C ASN A 161 20.79 -5.21 -3.05
N ARG A 162 20.47 -5.07 -1.76
CA ARG A 162 20.55 -6.19 -0.78
C ARG A 162 19.55 -7.29 -1.11
N THR A 163 18.33 -6.91 -1.46
CA THR A 163 17.28 -7.82 -1.89
C THR A 163 17.65 -8.56 -3.17
N LYS A 164 18.29 -7.90 -4.13
CA LYS A 164 18.81 -8.50 -5.37
C LYS A 164 19.77 -9.66 -5.13
N GLN A 165 20.50 -9.66 -4.01
CA GLN A 165 21.38 -10.78 -3.64
C GLN A 165 20.60 -12.05 -3.31
N ARG A 166 19.31 -11.92 -2.98
CA ARG A 166 18.42 -13.04 -2.61
C ARG A 166 17.35 -13.33 -3.66
N THR A 167 16.98 -12.34 -4.48
CA THR A 167 15.97 -12.54 -5.53
C THR A 167 16.07 -11.52 -6.66
N SER A 168 15.88 -11.96 -7.89
CA SER A 168 15.73 -11.10 -9.07
C SER A 168 14.31 -10.55 -9.23
N ASN A 169 13.32 -11.10 -8.51
CA ASN A 169 11.90 -10.77 -8.68
C ASN A 169 11.52 -9.59 -7.79
N LEU A 170 12.13 -8.44 -8.10
CA LEU A 170 11.94 -7.18 -7.40
C LEU A 170 11.24 -6.19 -8.33
N HIS A 171 10.04 -5.76 -7.95
CA HIS A 171 9.19 -4.86 -8.73
C HIS A 171 8.98 -3.55 -7.98
N ALA A 172 8.76 -2.46 -8.70
CA ALA A 172 8.40 -1.17 -8.09
C ALA A 172 7.07 -0.65 -8.62
N ILE A 173 6.34 0.08 -7.78
CA ILE A 173 5.24 0.97 -8.14
C ILE A 173 5.77 2.38 -7.91
N SER A 174 5.74 3.23 -8.94
CA SER A 174 6.12 4.65 -8.85
C SER A 174 4.91 5.53 -9.12
N HIS A 175 4.91 6.69 -8.50
CA HIS A 175 3.88 7.70 -8.65
C HIS A 175 4.52 9.05 -9.01
N ASP A 176 4.44 9.42 -10.28
CA ASP A 176 5.14 10.59 -10.81
C ASP A 176 4.16 11.70 -11.21
N LEU A 177 4.65 12.93 -11.36
CA LEU A 177 3.90 14.03 -12.00
C LEU A 177 4.24 14.08 -13.49
N LEU A 178 3.26 14.45 -14.32
CA LEU A 178 3.49 14.61 -15.75
C LEU A 178 4.59 15.65 -16.01
N GLY A 179 5.69 15.23 -16.65
CA GLY A 179 6.85 16.08 -16.91
C GLY A 179 7.95 16.05 -15.84
N SER A 180 7.82 15.25 -14.77
CA SER A 180 8.88 15.05 -13.78
C SER A 180 9.53 13.67 -13.86
N GLU A 181 10.86 13.69 -13.83
CA GLU A 181 11.81 12.65 -13.42
C GLU A 181 12.23 11.53 -14.39
N ASP A 182 13.54 11.25 -14.29
CA ASP A 182 14.24 10.15 -14.95
C ASP A 182 14.16 8.88 -14.09
N LEU A 183 13.36 7.91 -14.54
CA LEU A 183 13.23 6.59 -13.91
C LEU A 183 14.40 5.64 -14.20
N THR A 184 15.46 6.09 -14.89
CA THR A 184 16.58 5.22 -15.30
C THR A 184 17.21 4.48 -14.13
N MET A 185 17.34 5.14 -12.97
CA MET A 185 17.86 4.53 -11.73
C MET A 185 16.94 3.40 -11.21
N LEU A 186 15.63 3.60 -11.18
CA LEU A 186 14.68 2.57 -10.75
C LEU A 186 14.62 1.43 -11.78
N ARG A 187 14.66 1.75 -13.07
CA ARG A 187 14.63 0.72 -14.12
C ARG A 187 15.87 -0.18 -14.10
N SER A 188 17.01 0.28 -13.60
CA SER A 188 18.20 -0.57 -13.40
C SER A 188 18.13 -1.39 -12.09
N ALA A 189 17.45 -0.86 -11.07
CA ALA A 189 17.31 -1.49 -9.76
C ALA A 189 16.17 -2.53 -9.69
N PHE A 190 15.20 -2.52 -10.60
CA PHE A 190 13.99 -3.33 -10.51
C PHE A 190 13.78 -4.15 -11.79
N ALA A 191 13.30 -5.39 -11.65
CA ALA A 191 12.91 -6.24 -12.79
C ALA A 191 11.79 -5.58 -13.60
N SER A 192 10.91 -4.84 -12.93
CA SER A 192 9.92 -4.00 -13.59
C SER A 192 9.46 -2.86 -12.70
N VAL A 193 9.10 -1.73 -13.31
CA VAL A 193 8.57 -0.54 -12.63
C VAL A 193 7.20 -0.20 -13.22
N LEU A 194 6.13 -0.38 -12.44
CA LEU A 194 4.80 0.13 -12.76
C LEU A 194 4.79 1.61 -12.42
N ASN A 195 4.77 2.49 -13.43
CA ASN A 195 4.70 3.92 -13.21
C ASN A 195 3.28 4.44 -13.43
N ILE A 196 2.80 5.28 -12.50
CA ILE A 196 1.55 6.00 -12.62
C ILE A 196 1.82 7.50 -12.63
N THR A 197 1.43 8.14 -13.72
CA THR A 197 1.62 9.57 -13.91
C THR A 197 0.34 10.34 -13.60
N TRP A 198 0.45 11.33 -12.72
CA TRP A 198 -0.64 12.20 -12.30
C TRP A 198 -0.60 13.54 -13.02
N THR A 199 -1.76 14.13 -13.28
CA THR A 199 -1.90 15.41 -14.01
C THR A 199 -2.22 16.60 -13.10
N THR A 200 -2.40 16.38 -11.80
CA THR A 200 -2.78 17.44 -10.85
C THR A 200 -1.59 17.90 -10.03
N GLU A 201 -1.39 19.22 -9.95
CA GLU A 201 -0.41 19.85 -9.06
C GLU A 201 -0.95 20.05 -7.63
N ASN A 202 -2.27 19.90 -7.41
CA ASN A 202 -2.85 19.98 -6.07
C ASN A 202 -2.36 18.83 -5.20
N TYR A 203 -1.52 19.15 -4.21
CA TYR A 203 -0.88 18.18 -3.32
C TYR A 203 -1.85 17.31 -2.53
N ALA A 204 -2.91 17.91 -1.94
CA ALA A 204 -3.88 17.17 -1.14
C ALA A 204 -4.61 16.12 -1.98
N HIS A 205 -4.99 16.48 -3.21
CA HIS A 205 -5.59 15.54 -4.15
C HIS A 205 -4.58 14.49 -4.59
N LYS A 206 -3.37 14.90 -4.98
CA LYS A 206 -2.29 13.98 -5.40
C LYS A 206 -2.03 12.89 -4.37
N LYS A 207 -1.89 13.24 -3.10
CA LYS A 207 -1.66 12.28 -2.00
C LYS A 207 -2.79 11.25 -1.91
N VAL A 208 -4.05 11.69 -1.90
CA VAL A 208 -5.20 10.78 -1.83
C VAL A 208 -5.28 9.89 -3.08
N MET A 209 -4.98 10.45 -4.25
CA MET A 209 -4.96 9.71 -5.51
C MET A 209 -3.90 8.61 -5.52
N GLN A 210 -2.68 8.92 -5.05
CA GLN A 210 -1.61 7.95 -4.88
C GLN A 210 -2.02 6.83 -3.91
N GLU A 211 -2.50 7.18 -2.72
CA GLU A 211 -2.94 6.20 -1.71
C GLU A 211 -4.04 5.25 -2.23
N LEU A 212 -5.06 5.81 -2.88
CA LEU A 212 -6.15 5.02 -3.48
C LEU A 212 -5.62 4.07 -4.55
N SER A 213 -4.78 4.58 -5.44
CA SER A 213 -4.18 3.78 -6.51
C SER A 213 -3.28 2.67 -5.97
N THR A 214 -2.41 2.98 -5.00
CA THR A 214 -1.54 1.98 -4.36
C THR A 214 -2.39 0.91 -3.71
N LYS A 215 -3.45 1.27 -2.97
CA LYS A 215 -4.33 0.30 -2.32
C LYS A 215 -5.03 -0.61 -3.34
N TRP A 216 -5.47 -0.08 -4.48
CA TRP A 216 -6.07 -0.92 -5.52
C TRP A 216 -5.08 -1.88 -6.18
N ILE A 217 -3.84 -1.42 -6.43
CA ILE A 217 -2.80 -2.29 -6.97
C ILE A 217 -2.47 -3.39 -5.95
N LEU A 218 -2.23 -3.04 -4.69
CA LEU A 218 -1.93 -4.01 -3.64
C LEU A 218 -3.07 -5.02 -3.45
N ASN A 219 -4.32 -4.56 -3.39
CA ASN A 219 -5.49 -5.44 -3.31
C ASN A 219 -5.57 -6.41 -4.51
N ALA A 220 -5.23 -5.95 -5.71
CA ALA A 220 -5.19 -6.80 -6.90
C ALA A 220 -4.09 -7.86 -6.78
N LEU A 221 -2.91 -7.47 -6.30
CA LEU A 221 -1.76 -8.37 -6.10
C LEU A 221 -2.03 -9.42 -5.03
N SER A 222 -2.50 -9.01 -3.86
CA SER A 222 -2.81 -9.91 -2.76
C SER A 222 -3.96 -10.84 -3.13
N THR A 223 -5.07 -10.32 -3.63
CA THR A 223 -6.23 -11.12 -4.02
C THR A 223 -5.89 -12.06 -5.18
N GLY A 224 -5.33 -11.53 -6.27
CA GLY A 224 -4.98 -12.32 -7.44
C GLY A 224 -3.92 -13.37 -7.14
N GLY A 225 -2.90 -13.02 -6.36
CA GLY A 225 -1.87 -13.97 -5.91
C GLY A 225 -2.46 -15.13 -5.10
N HIS A 226 -3.37 -14.85 -4.16
CA HIS A 226 -4.03 -15.89 -3.37
C HIS A 226 -5.08 -16.69 -4.16
N ILE A 227 -5.72 -16.10 -5.18
CA ILE A 227 -6.52 -16.84 -6.16
C ILE A 227 -5.64 -17.86 -6.87
N LEU A 228 -4.49 -17.43 -7.39
CA LEU A 228 -3.53 -18.32 -8.07
C LEU A 228 -2.93 -19.37 -7.13
N LYS A 229 -2.79 -19.09 -5.83
CA LYS A 229 -2.40 -20.08 -4.80
C LYS A 229 -3.52 -21.11 -4.51
N GLY A 230 -4.76 -20.86 -4.94
CA GLY A 230 -5.90 -21.75 -4.71
C GLY A 230 -6.64 -21.50 -3.39
N LYS A 231 -6.48 -20.32 -2.77
CA LYS A 231 -7.19 -19.92 -1.53
C LYS A 231 -8.65 -19.51 -1.76
N ILE A 232 -9.05 -19.42 -3.03
CA ILE A 232 -10.38 -18.98 -3.46
C ILE A 232 -10.92 -20.00 -4.46
N PHE A 233 -12.17 -20.42 -4.27
CA PHE A 233 -12.91 -21.26 -5.19
C PHE A 233 -14.11 -20.49 -5.74
N ARG A 234 -14.18 -20.29 -7.06
CA ARG A 234 -15.13 -19.36 -7.70
C ARG A 234 -14.97 -17.95 -7.09
N ASN A 235 -15.94 -17.51 -6.30
CA ASN A 235 -15.94 -16.26 -5.54
C ASN A 235 -16.00 -16.49 -4.01
N TYR A 236 -15.73 -17.71 -3.55
CA TYR A 236 -15.72 -18.09 -2.14
C TYR A 236 -14.30 -18.15 -1.59
N MET A 237 -14.08 -17.47 -0.45
CA MET A 237 -12.80 -17.45 0.27
C MET A 237 -12.75 -18.70 1.15
N MET A 238 -12.09 -19.74 0.68
CA MET A 238 -12.16 -21.07 1.32
C MET A 238 -11.40 -21.12 2.65
N ASP A 239 -10.34 -20.30 2.77
CA ASP A 239 -9.44 -20.30 3.93
C ASP A 239 -9.67 -19.11 4.87
N LEU A 240 -10.88 -18.54 4.88
CA LEU A 240 -11.21 -17.43 5.77
C LEU A 240 -11.09 -17.85 7.25
N LYS A 241 -10.44 -17.03 8.09
CA LYS A 241 -10.32 -17.31 9.54
C LYS A 241 -11.56 -16.79 10.27
N VAL A 242 -12.29 -17.70 10.92
CA VAL A 242 -13.49 -17.36 11.69
C VAL A 242 -13.11 -16.71 13.03
N THR A 243 -13.08 -15.39 13.07
CA THR A 243 -12.75 -14.62 14.29
C THR A 243 -13.95 -13.94 14.94
N ASN A 244 -15.11 -13.95 14.28
CA ASN A 244 -16.35 -13.35 14.79
C ASN A 244 -17.59 -14.02 14.18
N SER A 245 -18.77 -13.68 14.73
CA SER A 245 -20.06 -14.28 14.33
C SER A 245 -20.45 -13.99 12.88
N LYS A 246 -20.01 -12.87 12.29
CA LYS A 246 -20.25 -12.57 10.86
C LYS A 246 -19.46 -13.52 9.96
N LEU A 247 -18.19 -13.78 10.29
CA LEU A 247 -17.34 -14.70 9.55
C LEU A 247 -17.77 -16.15 9.73
N PHE A 248 -18.29 -16.52 10.91
CA PHE A 248 -18.89 -17.85 11.13
C PHE A 248 -20.09 -18.09 10.20
N LYS A 249 -21.03 -17.14 10.13
CA LYS A 249 -22.17 -17.22 9.20
C LYS A 249 -21.71 -17.32 7.74
N ARG A 250 -20.68 -16.56 7.37
CA ARG A 250 -20.10 -16.62 6.03
C ARG A 250 -19.52 -18.01 5.73
N ALA A 251 -18.80 -18.62 6.67
CA ALA A 251 -18.23 -19.96 6.50
C ALA A 251 -19.32 -21.03 6.32
N VAL A 252 -20.41 -20.97 7.10
CA VAL A 252 -21.56 -21.89 6.94
C VAL A 252 -22.19 -21.76 5.56
N ASN A 253 -22.39 -20.54 5.06
CA ASN A 253 -22.97 -20.30 3.74
C ASN A 253 -22.07 -20.76 2.57
N ILE A 254 -20.78 -21.02 2.80
CA ILE A 254 -19.87 -21.55 1.77
C ILE A 254 -20.08 -23.07 1.58
N LEU A 255 -20.55 -23.77 2.61
CA LEU A 255 -20.74 -25.23 2.61
C LEU A 255 -22.11 -25.68 2.10
N GLN A 256 -23.07 -24.75 1.99
CA GLN A 256 -24.44 -24.98 1.53
C GLN A 256 -24.53 -24.85 0.01
#